data_AF-A0A7W2FV98-F1
#
_entry.id   AF-A0A7W2FV98-F1
#
_cell.length_a   1.000
_cell.length_b   1.000
_cell.length_c   1.000
_cell.angle_alpha   90.00
_cell.angle_beta   90.00
_cell.angle_gamma   90.00
#
_symmetry.space_group_name_H-M   'P 1'
#
loop_
_entity.id
_entity.type
_entity.pdbx_description
1 polymer ?
#
loop_
_entity_poly.entity_id
_entity_poly.type
_entity_poly.pdbx_seq_one_letter_code
_entity_poly.pdbx_strand_id
1 'polypeptide(L)'
;IALHGGVIPVVATFFVFSDYMKPAIRLSALQELGVKYVWTHDAFRVGEDGPTHQPIEQEAQIRLLEKLKNHSGDPSFLALRPADSAETVV
;
A
#
# COMPACT_ATOMS: atom_id res chain seq x y z
N ILE A 1 1.88 14.10 -9.21
CA ILE A 1 2.63 13.32 -10.24
C ILE A 1 1.66 12.43 -11.04
N ALA A 2 0.94 11.48 -10.43
CA ALA A 2 0.00 10.61 -11.17
C ALA A 2 -1.02 11.39 -12.04
N LEU A 3 -1.68 12.40 -11.47
CA LEU A 3 -2.63 13.26 -12.22
C LEU A 3 -1.99 14.07 -13.36
N HIS A 4 -0.72 14.45 -13.21
CA HIS A 4 -0.01 15.18 -14.26
C HIS A 4 0.31 14.25 -15.46
N GLY A 5 0.58 12.97 -15.18
CA GLY A 5 0.96 12.00 -16.20
C GLY A 5 2.43 12.10 -16.61
N GLY A 6 2.84 11.17 -17.49
CA GLY A 6 4.20 11.05 -18.04
C GLY A 6 5.11 10.05 -17.33
N VAL A 7 4.79 9.64 -16.10
CA VAL A 7 5.54 8.64 -15.33
C VAL A 7 4.59 7.81 -14.45
N ILE A 8 5.01 6.61 -14.06
CA ILE A 8 4.35 5.80 -13.04
C ILE A 8 4.98 6.13 -11.68
N PRO A 9 4.28 6.81 -10.75
CA PRO A 9 4.88 7.17 -9.46
C PRO A 9 5.00 5.95 -8.55
N VAL A 10 6.15 5.81 -7.92
CA VAL A 10 6.43 4.80 -6.90
C VAL A 10 6.86 5.52 -5.62
N VAL A 11 6.31 5.10 -4.48
CA VAL A 11 6.71 5.61 -3.16
C VAL A 11 6.96 4.43 -2.21
N ALA A 12 8.00 4.54 -1.39
CA ALA A 12 8.40 3.48 -0.47
C ALA A 12 8.54 3.98 0.98
N THR A 13 8.11 3.17 1.95
CA THR A 13 8.32 3.40 3.38
C THR A 13 8.18 2.07 4.17
N PHE A 14 8.29 2.10 5.49
CA PHE A 14 7.98 0.93 6.33
C PHE A 14 6.47 0.72 6.41
N PHE A 15 6.03 -0.53 6.52
CA PHE A 15 4.61 -0.85 6.43
C PHE A 15 3.79 -0.24 7.57
N VAL A 16 4.37 -0.21 8.78
CA VAL A 16 3.78 0.45 9.95
C VAL A 16 3.51 1.95 9.72
N PHE A 17 4.31 2.62 8.88
CA PHE A 17 4.14 4.04 8.56
C PHE A 17 3.15 4.30 7.42
N SER A 18 2.53 3.25 6.86
CA SER A 18 1.39 3.40 5.94
C SER A 18 0.25 4.21 6.58
N ASP A 19 0.13 4.19 7.90
CA ASP A 19 -0.81 4.96 8.70
C ASP A 19 -0.76 6.46 8.41
N TYR A 20 0.45 7.01 8.21
CA TYR A 20 0.64 8.42 7.85
C TYR A 20 0.14 8.75 6.44
N MET A 21 0.01 7.73 5.58
CA MET A 21 -0.32 7.90 4.16
C MET A 21 -1.74 7.46 3.81
N LYS A 22 -2.49 6.81 4.71
CA LYS A 22 -3.84 6.28 4.47
C LYS A 22 -4.78 7.25 3.76
N PRO A 23 -4.87 8.55 4.13
CA PRO A 23 -5.72 9.49 3.40
C PRO A 23 -5.29 9.67 1.94
N ALA A 24 -3.98 9.71 1.67
CA ALA A 24 -3.45 9.85 0.31
C ALA A 24 -3.68 8.58 -0.53
N ILE A 25 -3.46 7.39 0.05
CA ILE A 25 -3.75 6.10 -0.60
C ILE A 25 -5.24 6.00 -0.93
N ARG A 26 -6.10 6.43 0.00
CA ARG A 26 -7.55 6.44 -0.20
C ARG A 26 -7.94 7.35 -1.35
N LEU A 27 -7.34 8.53 -1.46
CA LEU A 27 -7.60 9.46 -2.56
C LEU A 27 -7.10 8.92 -3.90
N SER A 28 -5.93 8.27 -3.95
CA SER A 28 -5.43 7.67 -5.18
C SER A 28 -6.33 6.53 -5.64
N ALA A 29 -6.85 5.71 -4.73
CA ALA A 29 -7.81 4.65 -5.04
C ALA A 29 -9.13 5.23 -5.59
N LEU A 30 -9.72 6.22 -4.92
CA LEU A 30 -10.96 6.86 -5.39
C LEU A 30 -10.84 7.50 -6.78
N GLN A 31 -9.66 8.05 -7.08
CA GLN A 31 -9.36 8.71 -8.35
C GLN A 31 -8.80 7.75 -9.40
N GLU A 32 -8.70 6.45 -9.10
CA GLU A 32 -8.20 5.41 -10.00
C GLU A 32 -6.80 5.71 -10.54
N LEU A 33 -5.94 6.28 -9.68
CA LEU A 33 -4.59 6.67 -10.04
C LEU A 33 -3.61 5.50 -9.90
N GLY A 34 -2.81 5.25 -10.93
CA GLY A 34 -1.79 4.20 -10.98
C GLY A 34 -0.53 4.47 -10.14
N VAL A 35 -0.70 4.81 -8.86
CA VAL A 35 0.41 4.98 -7.90
C VAL A 35 0.80 3.61 -7.34
N LYS A 36 2.10 3.31 -7.28
CA LYS A 36 2.63 2.10 -6.65
C LYS A 36 3.14 2.44 -5.25
N TYR A 37 2.55 1.81 -4.24
CA TYR A 37 2.98 1.92 -2.85
C TYR A 37 3.79 0.68 -2.48
N VAL A 38 5.05 0.90 -2.09
CA VAL A 38 5.98 -0.17 -1.69
C VAL A 38 6.17 -0.10 -0.18
N TRP A 39 5.75 -1.14 0.52
CA TRP A 39 5.95 -1.25 1.96
C TRP A 39 6.90 -2.38 2.28
N THR A 40 7.95 -2.06 3.05
CA THR A 40 8.90 -3.04 3.59
C THR A 40 8.62 -3.25 5.08
N HIS A 41 9.34 -4.15 5.75
CA HIS A 41 9.24 -4.35 7.20
C HIS A 41 7.78 -4.66 7.62
N ASP A 42 7.21 -5.72 7.06
CA ASP A 42 5.78 -6.02 7.06
C ASP A 42 5.29 -6.87 8.25
N ALA A 43 6.17 -7.16 9.21
CA ALA A 43 5.87 -8.06 10.32
C ALA A 43 6.62 -7.72 11.60
N PHE A 44 6.30 -8.42 12.70
CA PHE A 44 7.00 -8.32 13.98
C PHE A 44 8.52 -8.60 13.91
N ARG A 45 8.99 -9.20 12.82
CA ARG A 45 10.40 -9.63 12.64
C ARG A 45 11.38 -8.48 12.38
N VAL A 46 10.93 -7.23 12.45
CA VAL A 46 11.82 -6.06 12.44
C VAL A 46 12.82 -6.12 13.60
N GLY A 47 12.43 -6.69 14.75
CA GLY A 47 13.34 -6.89 15.87
C GLY A 47 13.46 -5.65 16.76
N GLU A 48 14.68 -5.12 16.87
CA GLU A 48 15.11 -4.17 17.90
C GLU A 48 14.43 -2.80 17.83
N ASP A 49 13.92 -2.40 16.65
CA ASP A 49 13.18 -1.14 16.50
C ASP A 49 11.85 -1.13 17.28
N GLY A 50 11.41 -2.30 17.76
CA GLY A 50 10.34 -2.44 18.73
C GLY A 50 8.93 -2.25 18.17
N PRO A 51 7.91 -2.20 19.06
CA PRO A 51 6.51 -2.30 18.66
C PRO A 51 6.01 -1.13 17.79
N THR A 52 6.64 0.04 17.87
CA THR A 52 6.27 1.19 17.03
C THR A 52 6.67 1.01 15.56
N HIS A 53 7.52 0.02 15.26
CA HIS A 53 7.98 -0.31 13.92
C HIS A 53 7.44 -1.66 13.41
N GLN A 54 6.68 -2.36 14.24
CA GLN A 54 6.20 -3.70 13.94
C GLN A 54 4.71 -3.64 13.57
N PRO A 55 4.37 -3.77 12.28
CA PRO A 55 2.97 -3.73 11.86
C PRO A 55 2.22 -4.97 12.34
N ILE A 56 1.00 -4.74 12.83
CA ILE A 56 0.08 -5.79 13.33
C ILE A 56 -1.25 -5.72 12.57
N GLU A 57 -1.85 -4.53 12.47
CA GLU A 57 -3.18 -4.33 11.88
C GLU A 57 -3.15 -3.70 10.47
N GLN A 58 -1.99 -3.25 10.01
CA GLN A 58 -1.84 -2.47 8.77
C GLN A 58 -2.26 -3.29 7.54
N GLU A 59 -2.00 -4.61 7.51
CA GLU A 59 -2.47 -5.48 6.42
C GLU A 59 -3.99 -5.51 6.33
N ALA A 60 -4.66 -5.73 7.46
CA ALA A 60 -6.11 -5.76 7.50
C ALA A 60 -6.70 -4.42 7.03
N GLN A 61 -6.14 -3.30 7.48
CA GLN A 61 -6.60 -1.96 7.12
C GLN A 61 -6.38 -1.64 5.64
N ILE A 62 -5.24 -2.01 5.06
CA ILE A 62 -4.98 -1.79 3.63
C ILE A 62 -5.88 -2.68 2.77
N ARG A 63 -6.11 -3.93 3.14
CA ARG A 63 -7.04 -4.82 2.41
C ARG A 63 -8.48 -4.33 2.44
N LEU A 64 -8.89 -3.49 3.40
CA LEU A 64 -10.21 -2.84 3.33
C LEU A 64 -10.35 -1.90 2.13
N LEU A 65 -9.25 -1.37 1.59
CA LEU A 65 -9.27 -0.55 0.38
C LEU A 65 -9.57 -1.37 -0.89
N GLU A 66 -9.32 -2.68 -0.90
CA GLU A 66 -9.70 -3.56 -2.01
C GLU A 66 -11.23 -3.65 -2.18
N LYS A 67 -11.98 -3.39 -1.09
CA LYS A 67 -13.45 -3.39 -1.07
C LYS A 67 -14.05 -2.01 -1.39
N LEU A 68 -13.19 -1.02 -1.66
CA LEU A 68 -13.63 0.32 -1.98
C LEU A 68 -14.32 0.34 -3.35
N LYS A 69 -15.54 0.88 -3.41
CA LYS A 69 -16.20 1.18 -4.68
C LYS A 69 -15.81 2.59 -5.12
N ASN A 70 -15.15 2.70 -6.26
CA ASN A 70 -14.95 3.97 -6.96
C ASN A 70 -16.18 4.32 -7.82
N HIS A 71 -16.09 5.43 -8.55
CA HIS A 71 -17.17 5.89 -9.44
C HIS A 71 -17.39 4.98 -10.65
N SER A 72 -16.39 4.20 -11.05
CA SER A 72 -16.47 3.22 -12.15
C SER A 72 -17.07 1.89 -11.71
N GLY A 73 -17.20 1.64 -10.40
CA GLY A 73 -17.70 0.38 -9.85
C GLY A 73 -16.67 -0.74 -9.79
N ASP A 74 -15.43 -0.48 -10.20
CA ASP A 74 -14.33 -1.44 -10.24
C ASP A 74 -13.45 -1.37 -8.98
N PRO A 75 -12.71 -2.45 -8.64
CA PRO A 75 -11.69 -2.40 -7.60
C PRO A 75 -10.55 -1.45 -7.98
N SER A 76 -10.25 -0.48 -7.11
CA SER A 76 -9.22 0.54 -7.39
C SER A 76 -7.89 0.29 -6.66
N PHE A 77 -7.82 -0.77 -5.86
CA PHE A 77 -6.65 -1.10 -5.06
C PHE A 77 -6.42 -2.61 -5.04
N LEU A 78 -5.15 -3.01 -5.11
CA LEU A 78 -4.70 -4.40 -5.01
C LEU A 78 -3.55 -4.44 -4.00
N ALA A 79 -3.70 -5.21 -2.91
CA ALA A 79 -2.63 -5.45 -1.96
C ALA A 79 -1.92 -6.77 -2.28
N LEU A 80 -0.60 -6.70 -2.48
CA LEU A 80 0.26 -7.87 -2.69
C LEU A 80 1.22 -8.02 -1.51
N ARG A 81 1.37 -9.24 -1.01
CA ARG A 81 2.31 -9.60 0.07
C ARG A 81 3.08 -10.87 -0.37
N PRO A 82 4.09 -10.72 -1.24
CA PRO A 82 4.77 -11.85 -1.87
C PRO A 82 5.58 -12.66 -0.84
N ALA A 83 5.61 -13.99 -1.02
CA ALA A 83 6.33 -14.92 -0.17
C ALA A 83 7.79 -15.16 -0.63
N ASP A 84 8.08 -14.89 -1.91
CA ASP A 84 9.41 -15.06 -2.50
C ASP A 84 9.70 -14.05 -3.63
N SER A 85 10.87 -14.19 -4.26
CA SER A 85 11.25 -13.33 -5.38
C SER A 85 10.43 -13.56 -6.64
N ALA A 86 9.95 -14.79 -6.87
CA ALA A 86 9.16 -15.10 -8.06
C ALA A 86 7.81 -14.38 -8.00
N GLU A 87 7.16 -14.39 -6.83
CA GLU A 87 5.92 -13.63 -6.58
C GLU A 87 6.14 -12.11 -6.62
N THR A 88 7.33 -11.61 -6.26
CA THR A 88 7.66 -10.17 -6.27
C THR A 88 7.81 -9.60 -7.69
N VAL A 89 8.14 -10.43 -8.69
CA VAL A 89 8.39 -10.00 -10.08
C VAL A 89 7.08 -9.87 -10.89
N VAL A 90 5.96 -10.37 -10.37
CA VAL A 90 4.65 -10.40 -11.04
C VAL A 90 3.97 -9.03 -11.08
#